data_AF-A0A7V5F0N1-F1
#
_entry.id   AF-A0A7V5F0N1-F1
#
_cell.length_a   1.000
_cell.length_b   1.000
_cell.length_c   1.000
_cell.angle_alpha   90.00
_cell.angle_beta   90.00
_cell.angle_gamma   90.00
#
_symmetry.space_group_name_H-M   'P 1'
#
loop_
_entity.id
_entity.type
_entity.pdbx_description
1 polymer ?
#
loop_
_entity_poly.entity_id
_entity_poly.type
_entity_poly.pdbx_seq_one_letter_code
_entity_poly.pdbx_strand_id
1 'polypeptide(L)'
;GTLISSCAGCFKTIRQDYPKVGKLNFEVLHTVEFLARLLEEGKLAFPNPVNKTVTYHDPCHLGRATGGFDAPRIIMNAIPGLKLKEMPRNREYSRCCGAGGGLKAGYPDIQNKMAQRRIQEAEDTGAEELVSCCPFCFQGLNVGVMARNSPLAMKDMSSLVAESLLGYDIFEKAAKDAEEKAAARAKAKAEKDAAKAKAKAEKKAAKAEKEVAKVEEETA
;
A
#
# COMPACT_ATOMS: atom_id res chain seq x y z
N GLY A 1 25.01 -14.28 -9.93
CA GLY A 1 23.55 -14.11 -9.74
C GLY A 1 23.28 -12.69 -9.27
N THR A 2 22.02 -12.27 -9.27
CA THR A 2 21.60 -10.92 -8.85
C THR A 2 20.57 -11.04 -7.74
N LEU A 3 20.77 -10.32 -6.65
CA LEU A 3 19.83 -10.17 -5.54
C LEU A 3 19.09 -8.83 -5.71
N ILE A 4 17.76 -8.88 -5.70
CA ILE A 4 16.91 -7.69 -5.80
C ILE A 4 16.29 -7.40 -4.43
N SER A 5 16.37 -6.16 -3.98
CA SER A 5 15.74 -5.71 -2.74
C SER A 5 14.77 -4.55 -2.98
N SER A 6 13.55 -4.67 -2.45
CA SER A 6 12.54 -3.61 -2.47
C SER A 6 12.64 -2.64 -1.29
N CYS A 7 13.61 -2.83 -0.40
CA CYS A 7 13.83 -1.98 0.76
C CYS A 7 15.15 -1.24 0.65
N ALA A 8 15.09 0.10 0.63
CA ALA A 8 16.28 0.94 0.59
C ALA A 8 17.29 0.62 1.72
N GLY A 9 16.81 0.28 2.92
CA GLY A 9 17.68 -0.10 4.03
C GLY A 9 18.40 -1.42 3.83
N CYS A 10 17.66 -2.46 3.43
CA CYS A 10 18.25 -3.76 3.11
C CYS A 10 19.24 -3.64 1.94
N PHE A 11 18.86 -2.89 0.91
CA PHE A 11 19.72 -2.60 -0.24
C PHE A 11 21.05 -1.97 0.19
N LYS A 12 21.02 -0.85 0.93
CA LYS A 12 22.24 -0.20 1.45
C LYS A 12 23.08 -1.17 2.26
N THR A 13 22.47 -1.88 3.22
CA THR A 13 23.20 -2.78 4.12
C THR A 13 23.89 -3.91 3.35
N ILE A 14 23.17 -4.60 2.46
CA ILE A 14 23.75 -5.69 1.68
C ILE A 14 24.78 -5.13 0.69
N ARG A 15 24.50 -4.02 0.00
CA ARG A 15 25.35 -3.48 -1.05
C ARG A 15 26.65 -2.83 -0.53
N GLN A 16 26.63 -2.25 0.67
CA GLN A 16 27.74 -1.45 1.21
C GLN A 16 28.32 -1.95 2.52
N ASP A 17 27.50 -2.48 3.43
CA ASP A 17 27.99 -2.87 4.77
C ASP A 17 28.49 -4.32 4.78
N TYR A 18 27.77 -5.25 4.17
CA TYR A 18 28.19 -6.66 4.12
C TYR A 18 29.56 -6.89 3.45
N PRO A 19 29.93 -6.18 2.36
CA PRO A 19 31.28 -6.27 1.78
C PRO A 19 32.42 -5.95 2.73
N LYS A 20 32.16 -5.24 3.84
CA LYS A 20 33.17 -4.91 4.85
C LYS A 20 33.47 -6.08 5.79
N VAL A 21 32.58 -7.07 5.89
CA VAL A 21 32.70 -8.22 6.80
C VAL A 21 32.74 -9.56 6.07
N GLY A 22 32.52 -9.59 4.75
CA GLY A 22 32.59 -10.78 3.93
C GLY A 22 32.52 -10.47 2.43
N LYS A 23 32.93 -11.42 1.59
CA LYS A 23 32.83 -11.27 0.12
C LYS A 23 31.43 -11.62 -0.35
N LEU A 24 30.84 -10.76 -1.17
CA LEU A 24 29.62 -11.05 -1.91
C LEU A 24 29.98 -11.56 -3.32
N ASN A 25 29.30 -12.61 -3.77
CA ASN A 25 29.47 -13.22 -5.09
C ASN A 25 28.26 -12.98 -6.02
N PHE A 26 27.44 -11.99 -5.69
CA PHE A 26 26.27 -11.59 -6.47
C PHE A 26 26.18 -10.07 -6.55
N GLU A 27 25.56 -9.60 -7.63
CA GLU A 27 25.15 -8.19 -7.76
C GLU A 27 23.96 -7.92 -6.85
N VAL A 28 23.88 -6.72 -6.30
CA VAL A 28 22.76 -6.29 -5.47
C VAL A 28 22.14 -5.08 -6.15
N LEU A 29 20.86 -5.18 -6.50
CA LEU A 29 20.08 -4.11 -7.10
C LEU A 29 18.90 -3.75 -6.19
N HIS A 30 18.56 -2.47 -6.14
CA HIS A 30 17.26 -2.06 -5.65
C HIS A 30 16.19 -2.37 -6.72
N THR A 31 14.95 -2.66 -6.32
CA THR A 31 13.85 -2.92 -7.26
C THR A 31 13.72 -1.84 -8.34
N VAL A 32 13.91 -0.57 -7.97
CA VAL A 32 13.85 0.54 -8.94
C VAL A 32 15.04 0.57 -9.91
N GLU A 33 16.24 0.16 -9.49
CA GLU A 33 17.39 0.06 -10.39
C GLU A 33 17.17 -1.09 -11.39
N PHE A 34 16.65 -2.21 -10.90
CA PHE A 34 16.30 -3.34 -11.76
C PHE A 34 15.22 -2.97 -12.79
N LEU A 35 14.15 -2.30 -12.38
CA LEU A 35 13.07 -1.88 -13.28
C LEU A 35 13.54 -0.81 -14.28
N ALA A 36 14.34 0.17 -13.86
CA ALA A 36 14.93 1.17 -14.76
C ALA A 36 15.80 0.50 -15.82
N ARG A 37 16.64 -0.47 -15.43
CA ARG A 37 17.45 -1.27 -16.35
C ARG A 37 16.59 -2.02 -17.37
N LEU A 38 15.48 -2.63 -16.94
CA LEU A 38 14.57 -3.32 -17.87
C LEU A 38 13.89 -2.36 -18.86
N LEU A 39 13.58 -1.13 -18.44
CA LEU A 39 13.05 -0.08 -19.34
C LEU A 39 14.11 0.32 -20.38
N GLU A 40 15.34 0.57 -19.95
CA GLU A 40 16.46 0.95 -20.83
C GLU A 40 16.80 -0.16 -21.83
N GLU A 41 16.73 -1.43 -21.39
CA GLU A 41 16.93 -2.60 -22.25
C GLU A 41 15.73 -2.91 -23.16
N GLY A 42 14.63 -2.15 -23.08
CA GLY A 42 13.41 -2.38 -23.87
C GLY A 42 12.64 -3.65 -23.49
N LYS A 43 12.94 -4.24 -22.33
CA LYS A 43 12.29 -5.47 -21.81
C LYS A 43 11.07 -5.19 -20.96
N LEU A 44 10.89 -3.94 -20.53
CA LEU A 44 9.73 -3.45 -19.81
C LEU A 44 9.12 -2.28 -20.58
N ALA A 45 7.80 -2.26 -20.65
CA ALA A 45 7.03 -1.13 -21.18
C ALA A 45 5.76 -0.98 -20.36
N PHE A 46 5.19 0.22 -20.38
CA PHE A 46 4.02 0.60 -19.59
C PHE A 46 2.82 0.79 -20.52
N PRO A 47 1.97 -0.24 -20.70
CA PRO A 47 0.91 -0.21 -21.70
C PRO A 47 -0.30 0.66 -21.30
N ASN A 48 -0.54 0.85 -19.99
CA ASN A 48 -1.71 1.58 -19.51
C ASN A 48 -1.31 2.92 -18.87
N PRO A 49 -2.06 4.01 -19.15
CA PRO A 49 -1.81 5.29 -18.53
C PRO A 49 -2.24 5.30 -17.06
N VAL A 50 -1.50 6.04 -16.24
CA VAL A 50 -1.85 6.38 -14.86
C VAL A 50 -2.03 7.89 -14.80
N ASN A 51 -3.25 8.37 -15.04
CA ASN A 51 -3.58 9.80 -15.17
C ASN A 51 -3.66 10.51 -13.80
N LYS A 52 -2.59 10.43 -13.01
CA LYS A 52 -2.48 11.01 -11.67
C LYS A 52 -1.30 11.95 -11.58
N THR A 53 -1.42 12.97 -10.74
CA THR A 53 -0.28 13.78 -10.31
C THR A 53 0.33 13.18 -9.05
N VAL A 54 1.61 12.84 -9.10
CA VAL A 54 2.32 12.23 -7.98
C VAL A 54 3.50 13.10 -7.54
N THR A 55 3.89 12.97 -6.28
CA THR A 55 5.18 13.46 -5.79
C THR A 55 5.99 12.32 -5.20
N TYR A 56 7.29 12.52 -5.01
CA TYR A 56 8.22 11.46 -4.64
C TYR A 56 9.05 11.78 -3.40
N HIS A 57 9.08 10.84 -2.46
CA HIS A 57 10.01 10.87 -1.35
C HIS A 57 11.24 10.02 -1.66
N ASP A 58 12.39 10.68 -1.83
CA ASP A 58 13.70 10.03 -1.94
C ASP A 58 14.10 9.35 -0.61
N PRO A 59 14.16 8.00 -0.53
CA PRO A 59 14.59 7.31 0.67
C PRO A 59 16.09 7.55 0.90
N CYS A 60 16.47 7.90 2.13
CA CYS A 60 17.84 8.29 2.46
C CYS A 60 18.89 7.20 2.15
N HIS A 61 18.55 5.93 2.36
CA HIS A 61 19.45 4.81 2.10
C HIS A 61 19.59 4.45 0.62
N LEU A 62 18.62 4.79 -0.23
CA LEU A 62 18.74 4.61 -1.69
C LEU A 62 19.40 5.84 -2.33
N GLY A 63 19.00 7.04 -1.91
CA GLY A 63 19.54 8.29 -2.40
C GLY A 63 20.92 8.60 -1.81
N ARG A 64 20.96 9.18 -0.61
CA ARG A 64 22.21 9.69 -0.01
C ARG A 64 23.28 8.63 0.24
N ALA A 65 22.91 7.40 0.56
CA ALA A 65 23.92 6.38 0.83
C ALA A 65 24.49 5.75 -0.45
N THR A 66 23.65 5.52 -1.48
CA THR A 66 24.05 4.73 -2.67
C THR A 66 24.03 5.50 -3.98
N GLY A 67 23.51 6.73 -4.02
CA GLY A 67 23.41 7.59 -5.23
C GLY A 67 22.19 7.34 -6.12
N GLY A 68 21.27 6.46 -5.72
CA GLY A 68 20.13 5.99 -6.51
C GLY A 68 18.98 6.99 -6.59
N PHE A 69 19.21 8.14 -7.20
CA PHE A 69 18.19 9.19 -7.36
C PHE A 69 17.41 9.12 -8.67
N ASP A 70 18.04 8.66 -9.75
CA ASP A 70 17.45 8.77 -11.10
C ASP A 70 16.53 7.60 -11.44
N ALA A 71 16.86 6.38 -11.02
CA ALA A 71 16.07 5.18 -11.33
C ALA A 71 14.57 5.31 -10.98
N PRO A 72 14.15 5.85 -9.81
CA PRO A 72 12.73 6.10 -9.51
C PRO A 72 12.06 7.07 -10.51
N ARG A 73 12.80 8.09 -10.96
CA ARG A 73 12.31 9.13 -11.87
C ARG A 73 12.22 8.62 -13.31
N ILE A 74 13.18 7.80 -13.74
CA ILE A 74 13.12 7.09 -15.03
C ILE A 74 11.84 6.26 -15.12
N ILE A 75 11.52 5.50 -14.06
CA ILE A 75 10.29 4.71 -14.00
C ILE A 75 9.05 5.60 -14.10
N MET A 76 8.91 6.60 -13.24
CA MET A 76 7.72 7.46 -13.22
C MET A 76 7.52 8.23 -14.53
N ASN A 77 8.60 8.74 -15.13
CA ASN A 77 8.52 9.46 -16.41
C ASN A 77 8.17 8.56 -17.60
N ALA A 78 8.43 7.26 -17.50
CA ALA A 78 8.07 6.30 -18.53
C ALA A 78 6.59 5.89 -18.48
N ILE A 79 5.89 6.08 -17.35
CA ILE A 79 4.48 5.72 -17.21
C ILE A 79 3.61 6.76 -17.95
N PRO A 80 2.82 6.36 -18.97
CA PRO A 80 1.98 7.30 -19.69
C PRO A 80 0.96 8.00 -18.79
N GLY A 81 0.72 9.29 -19.00
CA GLY A 81 -0.27 10.07 -18.25
C GLY A 81 0.14 10.46 -16.82
N LEU A 82 1.18 9.85 -16.26
CA LEU A 82 1.67 10.14 -14.91
C LEU A 82 2.41 11.47 -14.89
N LYS A 83 2.09 12.34 -13.93
CA LYS A 83 2.75 13.65 -13.77
C LYS A 83 3.52 13.70 -12.47
N LEU A 84 4.84 13.69 -12.54
CA LEU A 84 5.69 13.88 -11.36
C LEU A 84 5.84 15.38 -11.03
N LYS A 85 5.46 15.78 -9.83
CA LYS A 85 5.78 17.06 -9.22
C LYS A 85 6.73 16.87 -8.05
N GLU A 86 7.96 17.34 -8.19
CA GLU A 86 8.97 17.24 -7.15
C GLU A 86 8.65 18.16 -5.96
N MET A 87 8.91 17.66 -4.75
CA MET A 87 8.97 18.52 -3.56
C MET A 87 10.19 19.46 -3.64
N PRO A 88 10.16 20.64 -2.99
CA PRO A 88 11.28 21.59 -3.01
C PRO A 88 12.60 20.99 -2.50
N ARG A 89 12.49 20.10 -1.51
CA ARG A 89 13.62 19.33 -0.97
C ARG A 89 13.55 17.92 -1.52
N ASN A 90 14.27 17.66 -2.59
CA ASN A 90 14.36 16.35 -3.22
C ASN A 90 15.83 15.91 -3.30
N ARG A 91 16.06 14.69 -3.81
CA ARG A 91 17.37 14.09 -4.00
C ARG A 91 18.20 14.15 -2.70
N GLU A 92 19.43 14.63 -2.77
CA GLU A 92 20.35 14.72 -1.63
C GLU A 92 19.77 15.57 -0.48
N TYR A 93 18.98 16.60 -0.81
CA TYR A 93 18.35 17.51 0.15
C TYR A 93 17.04 16.99 0.75
N SER A 94 16.55 15.81 0.32
CA SER A 94 15.32 15.21 0.82
C SER A 94 15.33 15.06 2.34
N ARG A 95 14.28 15.55 3.01
CA ARG A 95 14.13 15.38 4.46
C ARG A 95 13.82 13.93 4.79
N CYS A 96 14.38 13.43 5.90
CA CYS A 96 14.13 12.09 6.39
C CYS A 96 12.66 11.92 6.83
N CYS A 97 12.06 10.76 6.54
CA CYS A 97 10.73 10.37 7.05
C CYS A 97 10.70 10.08 8.56
N GLY A 98 11.88 9.96 9.19
CA GLY A 98 12.06 9.67 10.61
C GLY A 98 11.88 8.19 11.00
N ALA A 99 11.54 7.29 10.07
CA ALA A 99 11.23 5.90 10.41
C ALA A 99 12.45 5.03 10.77
N GLY A 100 13.62 5.35 10.21
CA GLY A 100 14.85 4.55 10.33
C GLY A 100 15.68 4.86 11.58
N GLY A 101 16.81 4.18 11.72
CA GLY A 101 17.81 4.45 12.77
C GLY A 101 17.32 4.23 14.21
N GLY A 102 16.24 3.44 14.39
CA GLY A 102 15.61 3.22 15.69
C GLY A 102 14.74 4.38 16.19
N LEU A 103 14.67 5.51 15.46
CA LEU A 103 13.96 6.70 15.92
C LEU A 103 12.46 6.46 16.10
N LYS A 104 11.82 5.74 15.18
CA LYS A 104 10.40 5.39 15.30
C LYS A 104 10.09 4.58 16.56
N ALA A 105 11.00 3.71 16.97
CA ALA A 105 10.82 2.85 18.14
C ALA A 105 11.18 3.59 19.44
N GLY A 106 12.28 4.34 19.45
CA GLY A 106 12.77 5.03 20.66
C GLY A 106 12.09 6.36 20.94
N TYR A 107 11.69 7.10 19.91
CA TYR A 107 11.15 8.46 20.01
C TYR A 107 10.02 8.70 18.99
N PRO A 108 8.88 7.99 19.13
CA PRO A 108 7.78 8.05 18.16
C PRO A 108 7.22 9.47 17.95
N ASP A 109 7.20 10.32 18.99
CA ASP A 109 6.73 11.70 18.88
C ASP A 109 7.61 12.56 17.97
N ILE A 110 8.93 12.36 18.03
CA ILE A 110 9.89 13.05 17.16
C ILE A 110 9.71 12.56 15.73
N GLN A 111 9.60 11.24 15.54
CA GLN A 111 9.36 10.65 14.23
C GLN A 111 8.07 11.20 13.59
N ASN A 112 6.98 11.28 14.34
CA ASN A 112 5.70 11.80 13.87
C ASN A 112 5.85 13.27 13.42
N LYS A 113 6.47 14.14 14.24
CA LYS A 113 6.73 15.54 13.86
C LYS A 113 7.56 15.67 12.58
N MET A 114 8.55 14.78 12.37
CA MET A 114 9.33 14.75 11.13
C MET A 114 8.49 14.31 9.93
N ALA A 115 7.67 13.26 10.08
CA ALA A 115 6.78 12.80 9.04
C ALA A 115 5.77 13.88 8.63
N GLN A 116 5.13 14.55 9.59
CA GLN A 116 4.17 15.63 9.31
C GLN A 116 4.81 16.79 8.52
N ARG A 117 6.03 17.20 8.87
CA ARG A 117 6.76 18.23 8.10
C ARG A 117 7.02 17.79 6.66
N ARG A 118 7.29 16.50 6.45
CA ARG A 118 7.50 15.98 5.09
C ARG A 118 6.20 15.85 4.31
N ILE A 119 5.10 15.47 4.96
CA ILE A 119 3.78 15.42 4.35
C ILE A 119 3.30 16.82 3.95
N GLN A 120 3.54 17.85 4.77
CA GLN A 120 3.25 19.24 4.37
C GLN A 120 3.93 19.60 3.05
N GLU A 121 5.23 19.30 2.91
CA GLU A 121 5.95 19.58 1.65
C GLU A 121 5.34 18.83 0.46
N ALA A 122 4.84 17.61 0.68
CA ALA A 122 4.17 16.84 -0.35
C ALA A 122 2.81 17.45 -0.72
N GLU A 123 2.02 17.89 0.26
CA GLU A 123 0.74 18.57 0.05
C GLU A 123 0.92 19.86 -0.74
N ASP A 124 1.98 20.63 -0.45
CA ASP A 124 2.29 21.89 -1.11
C ASP A 124 2.56 21.72 -2.63
N THR A 125 2.87 20.50 -3.10
CA THR A 125 3.02 20.20 -4.53
C THR A 125 1.67 20.11 -5.27
N GLY A 126 0.56 19.91 -4.53
CA GLY A 126 -0.75 19.59 -5.08
C GLY A 126 -0.81 18.23 -5.78
N ALA A 127 0.03 17.28 -5.36
CA ALA A 127 -0.04 15.89 -5.81
C ALA A 127 -1.20 15.15 -5.14
N GLU A 128 -1.69 14.11 -5.80
CA GLU A 128 -2.73 13.20 -5.30
C GLU A 128 -2.10 12.07 -4.48
N GLU A 129 -0.93 11.59 -4.92
CA GLU A 129 -0.22 10.49 -4.28
C GLU A 129 1.23 10.88 -3.91
N LEU A 130 1.69 10.39 -2.76
CA LEU A 130 3.09 10.44 -2.34
C LEU A 130 3.72 9.06 -2.54
N VAL A 131 4.62 8.98 -3.52
CA VAL A 131 5.32 7.76 -3.92
C VAL A 131 6.62 7.61 -3.13
N SER A 132 6.91 6.39 -2.69
CA SER A 132 8.19 5.99 -2.10
C SER A 132 8.55 4.58 -2.58
N CYS A 133 9.84 4.27 -2.61
CA CYS A 133 10.34 2.92 -2.93
C CYS A 133 11.02 2.26 -1.73
N CYS A 134 10.58 2.60 -0.52
CA CYS A 134 11.08 2.03 0.72
C CYS A 134 9.91 1.78 1.68
N PRO A 135 9.71 0.53 2.16
CA PRO A 135 8.57 0.18 3.01
C PRO A 135 8.64 0.87 4.38
N PHE A 136 9.84 1.11 4.92
CA PHE A 136 10.00 1.90 6.15
C PHE A 136 9.60 3.35 5.96
N CYS A 137 9.96 3.95 4.81
CA CYS A 137 9.53 5.31 4.49
C CYS A 137 8.02 5.36 4.28
N PHE A 138 7.44 4.36 3.59
CA PHE A 138 6.00 4.25 3.41
C PHE A 138 5.28 4.26 4.76
N GLN A 139 5.65 3.35 5.67
CA GLN A 139 5.04 3.27 6.99
C GLN A 139 5.27 4.52 7.85
N GLY A 140 6.45 5.14 7.75
CA GLY A 140 6.77 6.37 8.51
C GLY A 140 6.00 7.58 8.03
N LEU A 141 5.90 7.76 6.72
CA LEU A 141 5.16 8.86 6.09
C LEU A 141 3.66 8.69 6.28
N ASN A 142 3.14 7.45 6.23
CA ASN A 142 1.73 7.19 6.50
C ASN A 142 1.30 7.62 7.91
N VAL A 143 2.19 7.54 8.92
CA VAL A 143 1.93 8.14 10.25
C VAL A 143 1.69 9.65 10.13
N GLY A 144 2.52 10.34 9.33
CA GLY A 144 2.35 11.76 9.06
C GLY A 144 1.07 12.10 8.31
N VAL A 145 0.68 11.26 7.34
CA VAL A 145 -0.58 11.43 6.58
C VAL A 145 -1.77 11.37 7.54
N MET A 146 -1.82 10.33 8.36
CA MET A 146 -2.89 10.15 9.36
C MET A 146 -2.90 11.29 10.38
N ALA A 147 -1.74 11.68 10.92
CA ALA A 147 -1.65 12.73 11.93
C ALA A 147 -2.09 14.11 11.42
N ARG A 148 -1.98 14.36 10.12
CA ARG A 148 -2.42 15.62 9.48
C ARG A 148 -3.84 15.57 8.94
N ASN A 149 -4.49 14.40 8.93
CA ASN A 149 -5.69 14.16 8.11
C ASN A 149 -5.46 14.58 6.64
N SER A 150 -4.26 14.30 6.12
CA SER A 150 -3.84 14.67 4.78
C SER A 150 -4.66 13.92 3.73
N PRO A 151 -5.05 14.58 2.62
CA PRO A 151 -5.73 13.91 1.51
C PRO A 151 -4.80 13.04 0.65
N LEU A 152 -3.46 13.20 0.79
CA LEU A 152 -2.49 12.39 0.03
C LEU A 152 -2.64 10.89 0.31
N ALA A 153 -2.67 10.11 -0.76
CA ALA A 153 -2.52 8.67 -0.67
C ALA A 153 -1.04 8.26 -0.71
N MET A 154 -0.61 7.44 0.24
CA MET A 154 0.71 6.82 0.18
C MET A 154 0.74 5.73 -0.89
N LYS A 155 1.76 5.75 -1.74
CA LYS A 155 1.95 4.78 -2.83
C LYS A 155 3.34 4.14 -2.79
N ASP A 156 3.40 2.83 -2.95
CA ASP A 156 4.67 2.13 -3.19
C ASP A 156 5.00 2.16 -4.68
N MET A 157 6.28 2.38 -5.03
CA MET A 157 6.71 2.40 -6.43
C MET A 157 6.33 1.13 -7.19
N SER A 158 6.38 -0.04 -6.54
CA SER A 158 6.04 -1.31 -7.18
C SER A 158 4.54 -1.41 -7.48
N SER A 159 3.68 -0.82 -6.63
CA SER A 159 2.24 -0.81 -6.90
C SER A 159 1.86 0.19 -7.98
N LEU A 160 2.54 1.33 -8.06
CA LEU A 160 2.39 2.28 -9.17
C LEU A 160 2.80 1.66 -10.51
N VAL A 161 3.92 0.93 -10.52
CA VAL A 161 4.37 0.15 -11.68
C VAL A 161 3.33 -0.92 -12.03
N ALA A 162 2.83 -1.67 -11.05
CA ALA A 162 1.80 -2.68 -11.28
C ALA A 162 0.50 -2.09 -11.84
N GLU A 163 0.07 -0.91 -11.38
CA GLU A 163 -1.11 -0.21 -11.90
C GLU A 163 -0.99 0.07 -13.39
N SER A 164 0.17 0.56 -13.84
CA SER A 164 0.42 0.79 -15.27
C SER A 164 0.53 -0.50 -16.08
N LEU A 165 1.08 -1.57 -15.50
CA LEU A 165 1.17 -2.88 -16.18
C LEU A 165 -0.18 -3.58 -16.30
N LEU A 166 -1.02 -3.50 -15.27
CA LEU A 166 -2.27 -4.24 -15.16
C LEU A 166 -3.50 -3.43 -15.60
N GLY A 167 -3.41 -2.10 -15.65
CA GLY A 167 -4.50 -1.20 -16.00
C GLY A 167 -5.48 -0.93 -14.86
N TYR A 168 -5.15 -1.34 -13.62
CA TYR A 168 -5.94 -1.09 -12.43
C TYR A 168 -5.07 -1.07 -11.17
N ASP A 169 -5.50 -0.33 -10.14
CA ASP A 169 -4.84 -0.35 -8.84
C ASP A 169 -5.16 -1.66 -8.09
N ILE A 170 -4.12 -2.40 -7.73
CA ILE A 170 -4.22 -3.71 -7.06
C ILE A 170 -4.85 -3.63 -5.67
N PHE A 171 -4.66 -2.53 -4.95
CA PHE A 171 -5.17 -2.33 -3.59
C PHE A 171 -6.62 -1.85 -3.63
N GLU A 172 -6.97 -0.93 -4.54
CA GLU A 172 -8.36 -0.54 -4.78
C GLU A 172 -9.19 -1.73 -5.24
N LYS A 173 -8.65 -2.55 -6.16
CA LYS A 173 -9.32 -3.79 -6.58
C LYS A 173 -9.50 -4.74 -5.40
N ALA A 174 -8.46 -4.96 -4.60
CA ALA A 174 -8.55 -5.85 -3.44
C ALA A 174 -9.58 -5.34 -2.41
N ALA A 175 -9.68 -4.03 -2.21
CA ALA A 175 -10.67 -3.42 -1.32
C ALA A 175 -12.10 -3.64 -1.84
N LYS A 176 -12.35 -3.37 -3.12
CA LYS A 176 -13.66 -3.63 -3.77
C LYS A 176 -14.04 -5.11 -3.71
N ASP A 177 -13.12 -6.00 -4.08
CA ASP A 177 -13.34 -7.45 -4.01
C ASP A 177 -13.68 -7.91 -2.58
N ALA A 178 -13.08 -7.28 -1.56
CA ALA A 178 -13.35 -7.59 -0.15
C ALA A 178 -14.72 -7.08 0.31
N GLU A 179 -15.11 -5.88 -0.11
CA GLU A 179 -16.43 -5.28 0.16
C GLU A 179 -17.54 -6.12 -0.46
N GLU A 180 -17.41 -6.51 -1.73
CA GLU A 180 -18.37 -7.36 -2.44
C GLU A 180 -18.53 -8.73 -1.74
N LYS A 181 -17.42 -9.34 -1.32
CA LYS A 181 -17.45 -10.59 -0.55
C LYS A 181 -18.14 -10.41 0.81
N ALA A 182 -17.91 -9.29 1.49
CA ALA A 182 -18.56 -8.99 2.76
C ALA A 182 -20.08 -8.81 2.57
N ALA A 183 -20.51 -8.08 1.55
CA ALA A 183 -21.92 -7.88 1.20
C ALA A 183 -22.61 -9.20 0.85
N ALA A 184 -21.97 -10.04 0.02
CA ALA A 184 -22.50 -11.36 -0.35
C ALA A 184 -22.67 -12.28 0.88
N ARG A 185 -21.69 -12.28 1.80
CA ARG A 185 -21.78 -13.05 3.07
C ARG A 185 -22.91 -12.52 3.97
N ALA A 186 -23.09 -11.21 4.06
CA ALA A 186 -24.16 -10.61 4.84
C ALA A 186 -25.55 -10.98 4.29
N LYS A 187 -25.73 -10.91 2.96
CA LYS A 187 -26.98 -11.33 2.29
C LYS A 187 -27.29 -12.80 2.54
N ALA A 188 -26.31 -13.70 2.33
CA ALA A 188 -26.49 -15.14 2.56
C ALA A 188 -26.84 -15.46 4.03
N LYS A 189 -26.26 -14.71 4.98
CA LYS A 189 -26.60 -14.85 6.40
C LYS A 189 -28.04 -14.39 6.68
N ALA A 190 -28.46 -13.24 6.14
CA ALA A 190 -29.82 -12.72 6.31
C ALA A 190 -30.88 -13.67 5.73
N GLU A 191 -30.64 -14.23 4.54
CA GLU A 191 -31.53 -15.22 3.91
C GLU A 191 -31.65 -16.49 4.76
N LYS A 192 -30.53 -16.99 5.28
CA LYS A 192 -30.51 -18.16 6.16
C LYS A 192 -31.22 -17.91 7.48
N ASP A 193 -31.01 -16.74 8.08
CA ASP A 193 -31.65 -16.35 9.34
C ASP A 193 -33.17 -16.18 9.15
N ALA A 194 -33.61 -15.58 8.03
CA ALA A 194 -35.02 -15.48 7.67
C ALA A 194 -35.68 -16.85 7.44
N ALA A 195 -35.02 -17.75 6.71
CA ALA A 195 -35.51 -19.12 6.49
C ALA A 195 -35.63 -19.89 7.83
N LYS A 196 -34.66 -19.73 8.73
CA LYS A 196 -34.69 -20.36 10.06
C LYS A 196 -35.79 -19.79 10.95
N ALA A 197 -36.05 -18.48 10.87
CA ALA A 197 -37.14 -17.83 11.59
C ALA A 197 -38.51 -18.33 11.10
N LYS A 198 -38.70 -18.43 9.77
CA LYS A 198 -39.91 -18.97 9.16
C LYS A 198 -40.17 -20.42 9.58
N ALA A 199 -39.17 -21.28 9.47
CA ALA A 199 -39.28 -22.69 9.89
C ALA A 199 -39.59 -22.84 11.39
N LYS A 200 -39.06 -21.95 12.24
CA LYS A 200 -39.36 -21.92 13.69
C LYS A 200 -40.80 -21.47 13.96
N ALA A 201 -41.31 -20.49 13.21
CA ALA A 201 -42.68 -20.02 13.31
C ALA A 201 -43.69 -21.10 12.87
N GLU A 202 -43.44 -21.76 11.74
CA GLU A 202 -44.26 -22.87 11.23
C GLU A 202 -44.31 -24.04 12.22
N LYS A 203 -43.17 -24.44 12.81
CA LYS A 203 -43.16 -25.46 13.86
C LYS A 203 -43.93 -25.05 15.12
N LYS A 204 -43.91 -23.77 15.48
CA LYS A 204 -44.63 -23.27 16.66
C LYS A 204 -46.15 -23.23 16.41
N ALA A 205 -46.58 -22.82 15.21
CA ALA A 205 -47.98 -22.84 14.80
C ALA A 205 -48.54 -24.27 14.77
N ALA A 206 -47.83 -25.21 14.14
CA ALA A 206 -48.24 -26.61 14.08
C ALA A 206 -48.30 -27.28 15.47
N LYS A 207 -47.48 -26.83 16.43
CA LYS A 207 -47.55 -27.31 17.82
C LYS A 207 -48.78 -26.74 18.54
N ALA A 208 -49.09 -25.46 18.34
CA ALA A 208 -50.26 -24.82 18.93
C ALA A 208 -51.58 -25.41 18.40
N GLU A 209 -51.67 -25.67 17.09
CA GLU A 209 -52.84 -26.34 16.50
C GLU A 209 -53.07 -27.75 17.07
N LYS A 210 -51.99 -28.51 17.31
CA LYS A 210 -52.09 -29.82 17.97
C LYS A 210 -52.49 -29.73 19.44
N GLU A 211 -52.09 -28.69 20.15
CA GLU A 211 -52.51 -28.46 21.54
C GLU A 211 -53.99 -28.04 21.60
N VAL A 212 -54.48 -27.22 20.66
CA VAL A 212 -55.89 -26.82 20.59
C VAL A 212 -56.79 -28.02 20.23
N ALA A 213 -56.43 -28.80 19.22
CA ALA A 213 -57.19 -29.99 18.83
C ALA A 213 -57.30 -31.03 19.96
N LYS A 214 -56.26 -31.13 20.81
CA LYS A 214 -56.25 -32.02 21.97
C LYS A 214 -57.18 -31.56 23.09
N VAL A 215 -57.36 -30.25 23.26
CA VAL A 215 -58.27 -29.67 24.26
C VAL A 215 -59.73 -29.77 23.81
N GLU A 216 -60.00 -29.64 22.51
CA GLU A 216 -61.35 -29.85 21.94
C GLU A 216 -61.80 -31.32 21.99
N GLU A 217 -60.87 -32.28 21.91
CA GLU A 217 -61.14 -33.71 22.07
C GLU A 217 -61.40 -34.13 23.53
N GLU A 218 -60.86 -33.40 24.52
CA GLU A 218 -61.08 -33.66 25.96
C GLU A 218 -62.34 -32.95 26.53
N THR A 219 -63.00 -32.10 25.73
CA THR A 219 -64.18 -31.32 26.15
C THR A 219 -65.49 -31.67 25.41
N ALA A 220 -65.44 -32.63 24.49
CA ALA A 220 -66.59 -33.25 23.81
C ALA A 220 -67.03 -34.55 24.51
#